data_AF-A0A962AXT9-F1
#
_entry.id   AF-A0A962AXT9-F1
#
_cell.length_a   1.000
_cell.length_b   1.000
_cell.length_c   1.000
_cell.angle_alpha   90.00
_cell.angle_beta   90.00
_cell.angle_gamma   90.00
#
_symmetry.space_group_name_H-M   'P 1'
#
loop_
_entity.id
_entity.type
_entity.pdbx_description
1 polymer ?
#
loop_
_entity_poly.entity_id
_entity_poly.type
_entity_poly.pdbx_seq_one_letter_code
_entity_poly.pdbx_strand_id
1 'polypeptide(L)'
;QSSTAAGTVRVAIYTYNNTLTQVMPLSSNLSAAIAATNAVDLSTDGGGTNITYSLNSLNAILPTPGAGMNAGSPKGAVLLFTDAVQDHEKFTLATGVWANDPNWVPYSPSVYNMWDYQPIDPGGCAPIKAKGYAMLVLNAQYIITSTDLAEQSRYGDIKNIVLPAVDSNIASCSTGAGYYYSANSPTQIMSAVTSMFASAANNYARLSR
;
A
#
# COMPACT_ATOMS: atom_id res chain seq x y z
N GLN A 1 -22.48 16.19 2.68
CA GLN A 1 -23.04 15.37 1.58
C GLN A 1 -21.98 15.29 0.48
N SER A 2 -21.36 14.13 0.28
CA SER A 2 -20.49 13.87 -0.87
C SER A 2 -21.29 13.05 -1.86
N SER A 3 -21.91 13.71 -2.83
CA SER A 3 -22.56 13.05 -3.96
C SER A 3 -21.49 12.77 -5.01
N THR A 4 -20.99 11.54 -5.07
CA THR A 4 -20.33 11.05 -6.28
C THR A 4 -21.42 10.62 -7.25
N ALA A 5 -21.67 11.39 -8.30
CA ALA A 5 -22.58 10.97 -9.36
C ALA A 5 -22.14 9.59 -9.91
N ALA A 6 -23.09 8.70 -10.16
CA ALA A 6 -22.80 7.38 -10.73
C ALA A 6 -21.97 7.53 -12.02
N GLY A 7 -20.89 6.75 -12.15
CA GLY A 7 -19.98 6.80 -13.31
C GLY A 7 -18.78 7.76 -13.20
N THR A 8 -18.59 8.47 -12.06
CA THR A 8 -17.46 9.40 -11.88
C THR A 8 -16.19 8.75 -11.31
N VAL A 9 -16.29 7.53 -10.76
CA VAL A 9 -15.16 6.81 -10.15
C VAL A 9 -15.12 5.37 -10.68
N ARG A 10 -13.90 4.88 -10.92
CA ARG A 10 -13.62 3.47 -11.19
C ARG A 10 -12.56 3.00 -10.19
N VAL A 11 -12.68 1.77 -9.72
CA VAL A 11 -11.78 1.20 -8.73
C VAL A 11 -11.27 -0.15 -9.24
N ALA A 12 -9.99 -0.40 -9.03
CA ALA A 12 -9.37 -1.71 -9.11
C ALA A 12 -8.84 -2.05 -7.71
N ILE A 13 -8.84 -3.33 -7.35
CA ILE A 13 -8.41 -3.78 -6.02
C ILE A 13 -7.27 -4.77 -6.20
N TYR A 14 -6.19 -4.53 -5.47
CA TYR A 14 -5.03 -5.39 -5.42
C TYR A 14 -4.68 -5.66 -3.97
N THR A 15 -4.25 -6.88 -3.68
CA THR A 15 -3.53 -7.24 -2.46
C THR A 15 -2.08 -7.48 -2.81
N TYR A 16 -1.21 -7.43 -1.81
CA TYR A 16 0.20 -7.71 -2.02
C TYR A 16 0.82 -8.41 -0.81
N ASN A 17 1.87 -9.15 -1.11
CA ASN A 17 2.86 -9.67 -0.19
C ASN A 17 4.22 -9.59 -0.92
N ASN A 18 4.97 -10.68 -1.06
CA ASN A 18 6.00 -10.83 -2.09
C ASN A 18 5.50 -10.80 -3.55
N THR A 19 4.19 -10.79 -3.80
CA THR A 19 3.59 -10.72 -5.14
C THR A 19 2.37 -9.80 -5.14
N LEU A 20 2.19 -9.02 -6.21
CA LEU A 20 0.98 -8.22 -6.44
C LEU A 20 -0.12 -9.10 -7.04
N THR A 21 -1.26 -9.20 -6.37
CA THR A 21 -2.40 -10.00 -6.82
C THR A 21 -3.59 -9.10 -7.13
N GLN A 22 -4.15 -9.22 -8.34
CA GLN A 22 -5.39 -8.52 -8.70
C GLN A 22 -6.59 -9.25 -8.10
N VAL A 23 -7.29 -8.58 -7.19
CA VAL A 23 -8.56 -9.06 -6.62
C VAL A 23 -9.72 -8.66 -7.52
N MET A 24 -9.67 -7.44 -8.06
CA MET A 24 -10.70 -6.93 -8.97
C MET A 24 -10.10 -6.00 -10.03
N PRO A 25 -10.41 -6.21 -11.33
CA PRO A 25 -9.99 -5.30 -12.38
C PRO A 25 -10.71 -3.96 -12.28
N LEU A 26 -10.15 -2.94 -12.94
CA LEU A 26 -10.71 -1.59 -12.94
C LEU A 26 -12.17 -1.59 -13.44
N SER A 27 -13.10 -1.15 -12.59
CA SER A 27 -14.53 -1.16 -12.90
C SER A 27 -15.26 0.01 -12.26
N SER A 28 -16.36 0.44 -12.88
CA SER A 28 -17.31 1.39 -12.31
C SER A 28 -18.40 0.72 -11.46
N ASN A 29 -18.43 -0.61 -11.38
CA ASN A 29 -19.39 -1.34 -10.56
C ASN A 29 -18.94 -1.35 -9.09
N LEU A 30 -19.36 -0.33 -8.33
CA LEU A 30 -18.96 -0.17 -6.93
C LEU A 30 -19.52 -1.28 -6.03
N SER A 31 -20.68 -1.85 -6.33
CA SER A 31 -21.22 -2.98 -5.57
C SER A 31 -20.34 -4.22 -5.70
N ALA A 32 -19.81 -4.48 -6.90
CA ALA A 32 -18.82 -5.54 -7.10
C ALA A 32 -17.51 -5.25 -6.36
N ALA A 33 -17.06 -3.99 -6.31
CA ALA A 33 -15.87 -3.59 -5.56
C ALA A 33 -16.03 -3.80 -4.05
N ILE A 34 -17.20 -3.48 -3.50
CA ILE A 34 -17.53 -3.75 -2.10
C ILE A 34 -17.51 -5.27 -1.84
N ALA A 35 -18.15 -6.06 -2.69
CA ALA A 35 -18.17 -7.52 -2.54
C ALA A 35 -16.77 -8.13 -2.62
N ALA A 36 -15.94 -7.68 -3.57
CA ALA A 36 -14.56 -8.13 -3.73
C ALA A 36 -13.69 -7.75 -2.53
N THR A 37 -13.85 -6.54 -1.98
CA THR A 37 -13.12 -6.11 -0.77
C THR A 37 -13.51 -6.93 0.45
N ASN A 38 -14.81 -7.21 0.64
CA ASN A 38 -15.31 -8.03 1.74
C ASN A 38 -14.85 -9.49 1.68
N ALA A 39 -14.43 -9.96 0.50
CA ALA A 39 -13.91 -11.30 0.29
C ALA A 39 -12.37 -11.38 0.44
N VAL A 40 -11.69 -10.25 0.65
CA VAL A 40 -10.24 -10.26 0.96
C VAL A 40 -10.04 -10.85 2.35
N ASP A 41 -9.20 -11.87 2.43
CA ASP A 41 -8.79 -12.53 3.68
C ASP A 41 -7.26 -12.65 3.71
N LEU A 42 -6.71 -13.05 4.86
CA LEU A 42 -5.29 -13.35 5.01
C LEU A 42 -4.89 -14.51 4.10
N SER A 43 -3.83 -14.32 3.32
CA SER A 43 -3.29 -15.38 2.46
C SER A 43 -2.60 -16.46 3.30
N THR A 44 -2.87 -17.72 2.99
CA THR A 44 -2.20 -18.88 3.61
C THR A 44 -0.98 -19.36 2.81
N ASP A 45 -0.71 -18.72 1.67
CA ASP A 45 0.40 -18.99 0.79
C ASP A 45 1.09 -17.68 0.38
N GLY A 46 2.42 -17.73 0.22
CA GLY A 46 3.28 -16.56 0.11
C GLY A 46 3.67 -16.01 1.47
N GLY A 47 3.60 -14.70 1.66
CA GLY A 47 4.07 -14.03 2.86
C GLY A 47 4.98 -12.86 2.51
N GLY A 48 5.49 -12.24 3.57
CA GLY A 48 6.33 -11.05 3.50
C GLY A 48 5.61 -9.81 3.01
N THR A 49 6.34 -8.71 3.04
CA THR A 49 5.80 -7.36 2.78
C THR A 49 6.72 -6.61 1.81
N ASN A 50 6.83 -7.11 0.58
CA ASN A 50 7.69 -6.51 -0.44
C ASN A 50 6.95 -5.38 -1.19
N ILE A 51 6.78 -4.25 -0.49
CA ILE A 51 6.07 -3.06 -0.98
C ILE A 51 6.76 -2.52 -2.23
N THR A 52 8.08 -2.40 -2.23
CA THR A 52 8.83 -1.81 -3.36
C THR A 52 8.61 -2.60 -4.65
N TYR A 53 8.76 -3.94 -4.58
CA TYR A 53 8.49 -4.80 -5.73
C TYR A 53 7.02 -4.69 -6.18
N SER A 54 6.08 -4.75 -5.23
CA SER A 54 4.65 -4.69 -5.53
C SER A 54 4.23 -3.38 -6.18
N LEU A 55 4.78 -2.25 -5.75
CA LEU A 55 4.56 -0.94 -6.38
C LEU A 55 5.19 -0.88 -7.78
N ASN A 56 6.35 -1.49 -8.00
CA ASN A 56 6.94 -1.60 -9.34
C ASN A 56 6.07 -2.46 -10.27
N SER A 57 5.54 -3.59 -9.79
CA SER A 57 4.58 -4.42 -10.54
C SER A 57 3.30 -3.66 -10.85
N LEU A 58 2.77 -2.90 -9.88
CA LEU A 58 1.58 -2.07 -10.08
C LEU A 58 1.85 -0.99 -11.13
N ASN A 59 2.98 -0.29 -11.02
CA ASN A 59 3.39 0.70 -12.00
C ASN A 59 3.43 0.11 -13.41
N ALA A 60 3.95 -1.11 -13.60
CA ALA A 60 4.03 -1.74 -14.91
C ALA A 60 2.65 -1.93 -15.58
N ILE A 61 1.59 -2.16 -14.80
CA ILE A 61 0.22 -2.39 -15.32
C ILE A 61 -0.65 -1.13 -15.31
N LEU A 62 -0.29 -0.08 -14.57
CA LEU A 62 -1.03 1.17 -14.56
C LEU A 62 -0.90 1.91 -15.90
N PRO A 63 -2.02 2.28 -16.56
CA PRO A 63 -1.98 3.14 -17.74
C PRO A 63 -1.57 4.57 -17.35
N THR A 64 -1.26 5.43 -18.32
CA THR A 64 -1.10 6.87 -18.02
C THR A 64 -2.47 7.47 -17.64
N PRO A 65 -2.59 8.16 -16.50
CA PRO A 65 -3.82 8.83 -16.13
C PRO A 65 -4.05 10.06 -17.02
N GLY A 66 -5.31 10.46 -17.15
CA GLY A 66 -5.71 11.66 -17.86
C GLY A 66 -5.61 12.94 -17.01
N ALA A 67 -5.93 14.07 -17.64
CA ALA A 67 -5.84 15.40 -17.04
C ALA A 67 -7.06 15.77 -16.15
N GLY A 68 -8.11 14.97 -16.17
CA GLY A 68 -9.35 15.22 -15.44
C GLY A 68 -10.25 16.28 -16.08
N MET A 69 -10.14 16.50 -17.40
CA MET A 69 -10.96 17.49 -18.11
C MET A 69 -12.30 16.94 -18.62
N ASN A 70 -12.40 15.63 -18.81
CA ASN A 70 -13.63 14.95 -19.24
C ASN A 70 -13.60 13.46 -18.85
N ALA A 71 -14.70 12.75 -19.06
CA ALA A 71 -14.85 11.33 -18.71
C ALA A 71 -13.84 10.39 -19.42
N GLY A 72 -13.35 10.77 -20.61
CA GLY A 72 -12.32 10.03 -21.35
C GLY A 72 -10.89 10.32 -20.89
N SER A 73 -10.69 11.32 -20.03
CA SER A 73 -9.37 11.71 -19.49
C SER A 73 -9.42 11.76 -17.96
N PRO A 74 -9.68 10.65 -17.26
CA PRO A 74 -9.80 10.66 -15.81
C PRO A 74 -8.44 10.72 -15.13
N LYS A 75 -8.34 11.51 -14.06
CA LYS A 75 -7.19 11.48 -13.14
C LYS A 75 -7.09 10.14 -12.42
N GLY A 76 -5.88 9.75 -12.03
CA GLY A 76 -5.61 8.49 -11.32
C GLY A 76 -5.02 8.69 -9.93
N ALA A 77 -5.50 7.95 -8.94
CA ALA A 77 -4.91 7.90 -7.61
C ALA A 77 -4.65 6.44 -7.20
N VAL A 78 -3.59 6.22 -6.43
CA VAL A 78 -3.26 4.97 -5.76
C VAL A 78 -3.36 5.21 -4.26
N LEU A 79 -4.15 4.38 -3.60
CA LEU A 79 -4.30 4.37 -2.15
C LEU A 79 -3.56 3.13 -1.64
N LEU A 80 -2.43 3.34 -0.95
CA LEU A 80 -1.62 2.30 -0.34
C LEU A 80 -1.98 2.18 1.15
N PHE A 81 -2.28 0.97 1.59
CA PHE A 81 -2.54 0.64 2.99
C PHE A 81 -1.45 -0.34 3.45
N THR A 82 -0.70 0.04 4.49
CA THR A 82 0.48 -0.72 4.94
C THR A 82 0.85 -0.30 6.37
N ASP A 83 1.62 -1.11 7.07
CA ASP A 83 2.36 -0.71 8.28
C ASP A 83 3.77 -0.17 7.95
N ALA A 84 4.14 -0.20 6.67
CA ALA A 84 5.38 0.30 6.08
C ALA A 84 6.66 -0.35 6.62
N VAL A 85 6.55 -1.53 7.23
CA VAL A 85 7.68 -2.42 7.48
C VAL A 85 7.70 -3.45 6.36
N GLN A 86 8.86 -3.60 5.73
CA GLN A 86 9.06 -4.54 4.64
C GLN A 86 9.93 -5.70 5.10
N ASP A 87 9.63 -6.87 4.55
CA ASP A 87 10.43 -8.09 4.60
C ASP A 87 10.15 -8.90 3.31
N HIS A 88 10.88 -9.98 3.10
CA HIS A 88 10.74 -10.82 1.91
C HIS A 88 10.63 -12.31 2.20
N GLU A 89 10.28 -12.69 3.43
CA GLU A 89 10.11 -14.10 3.75
C GLU A 89 8.84 -14.65 3.08
N LYS A 90 8.97 -15.82 2.45
CA LYS A 90 7.90 -16.43 1.67
C LYS A 90 7.68 -17.86 2.13
N PHE A 91 6.48 -18.14 2.60
CA PHE A 91 5.98 -19.49 2.80
C PHE A 91 5.39 -20.06 1.50
N THR A 92 5.66 -21.33 1.21
CA THR A 92 5.03 -22.04 0.10
C THR A 92 4.17 -23.17 0.65
N LEU A 93 2.84 -23.01 0.62
CA LEU A 93 1.88 -23.93 1.20
C LEU A 93 2.03 -25.36 0.66
N ALA A 94 2.30 -25.50 -0.64
CA ALA A 94 2.45 -26.81 -1.29
C ALA A 94 3.65 -27.63 -0.79
N THR A 95 4.69 -26.98 -0.27
CA THR A 95 5.92 -27.64 0.21
C THR A 95 6.11 -27.52 1.72
N GLY A 96 5.42 -26.60 2.37
CA GLY A 96 5.60 -26.28 3.79
C GLY A 96 6.94 -25.61 4.10
N VAL A 97 7.57 -24.97 3.10
CA VAL A 97 8.92 -24.39 3.22
C VAL A 97 8.87 -22.86 3.24
N TRP A 98 9.68 -22.28 4.12
CA TRP A 98 10.03 -20.86 4.13
C TRP A 98 11.30 -20.61 3.32
N ALA A 99 11.28 -19.58 2.48
CA ALA A 99 12.43 -19.13 1.71
C ALA A 99 12.36 -17.61 1.51
N ASN A 100 13.49 -17.00 1.17
CA ASN A 100 13.57 -15.59 0.82
C ASN A 100 13.10 -15.37 -0.62
N ASP A 101 12.29 -14.33 -0.86
CA ASP A 101 11.83 -13.99 -2.20
C ASP A 101 12.97 -13.39 -3.04
N PRO A 102 13.23 -13.90 -4.26
CA PRO A 102 14.34 -13.43 -5.08
C PRO A 102 14.14 -12.01 -5.64
N ASN A 103 12.94 -11.44 -5.52
CA ASN A 103 12.64 -10.08 -5.98
C ASN A 103 12.76 -9.03 -4.87
N TRP A 104 13.43 -9.36 -3.75
CA TRP A 104 13.70 -8.39 -2.71
C TRP A 104 14.44 -7.17 -3.25
N VAL A 105 13.97 -5.98 -2.88
CA VAL A 105 14.59 -4.71 -3.27
C VAL A 105 15.17 -4.04 -2.03
N PRO A 106 16.49 -4.16 -1.79
CA PRO A 106 17.14 -3.60 -0.62
C PRO A 106 17.02 -2.06 -0.53
N TYR A 107 16.76 -1.55 0.67
CA TYR A 107 16.67 -0.13 0.98
C TYR A 107 17.21 0.17 2.39
N SER A 108 17.80 1.34 2.61
CA SER A 108 18.38 1.70 3.92
C SER A 108 17.53 2.72 4.69
N PRO A 109 17.42 2.61 6.03
CA PRO A 109 18.09 1.64 6.89
C PRO A 109 17.53 0.22 6.72
N SER A 110 18.38 -0.78 6.89
CA SER A 110 18.02 -2.19 6.79
C SER A 110 18.67 -2.96 7.91
N VAL A 111 18.03 -4.05 8.31
CA VAL A 111 18.64 -5.06 9.17
C VAL A 111 18.70 -6.35 8.38
N TYR A 112 19.92 -6.80 8.06
CA TYR A 112 20.14 -8.03 7.31
C TYR A 112 20.50 -9.16 8.28
N ASN A 113 19.57 -10.09 8.47
CA ASN A 113 19.70 -11.26 9.35
C ASN A 113 18.79 -12.39 8.84
N MET A 114 18.33 -13.28 9.70
CA MET A 114 17.42 -14.36 9.28
C MET A 114 16.08 -13.86 8.70
N TRP A 115 15.67 -12.63 9.02
CA TRP A 115 14.33 -12.11 8.72
C TRP A 115 14.32 -10.86 7.84
N ASP A 116 15.49 -10.33 7.47
CA ASP A 116 15.72 -9.16 6.61
C ASP A 116 14.56 -8.15 6.54
N TYR A 117 14.65 -7.07 7.30
CA TYR A 117 13.59 -6.05 7.34
C TYR A 117 14.11 -4.63 7.18
N GLN A 118 13.28 -3.81 6.56
CA GLN A 118 13.56 -2.41 6.19
C GLN A 118 12.26 -1.60 6.16
N PRO A 119 12.30 -0.26 6.23
CA PRO A 119 11.10 0.55 6.07
C PRO A 119 10.65 0.55 4.61
N ILE A 120 9.45 1.07 4.34
CA ILE A 120 9.02 1.41 2.98
C ILE A 120 10.11 2.24 2.27
N ASP A 121 10.44 1.84 1.04
CA ASP A 121 11.33 2.60 0.15
C ASP A 121 10.49 3.63 -0.63
N PRO A 122 10.69 4.95 -0.43
CA PRO A 122 9.97 5.97 -1.20
C PRO A 122 10.27 5.90 -2.71
N GLY A 123 11.38 5.28 -3.11
CA GLY A 123 11.75 5.01 -4.50
C GLY A 123 10.74 4.14 -5.23
N GLY A 124 10.06 3.21 -4.54
CA GLY A 124 8.99 2.39 -5.13
C GLY A 124 7.76 3.20 -5.56
N CYS A 125 7.52 4.35 -4.92
CA CYS A 125 6.38 5.22 -5.22
C CYS A 125 6.69 6.23 -6.34
N ALA A 126 7.98 6.52 -6.57
CA ALA A 126 8.41 7.54 -7.50
C ALA A 126 7.95 7.29 -8.96
N PRO A 127 8.04 6.05 -9.52
CA PRO A 127 7.56 5.79 -10.88
C PRO A 127 6.05 6.03 -11.05
N ILE A 128 5.24 5.64 -10.07
CA ILE A 128 3.78 5.84 -10.09
C ILE A 128 3.45 7.34 -10.06
N LYS A 129 4.13 8.11 -9.21
CA LYS A 129 3.99 9.57 -9.17
C LYS A 129 4.44 10.23 -10.46
N ALA A 130 5.56 9.78 -11.03
CA ALA A 130 6.08 10.28 -12.30
C ALA A 130 5.13 10.00 -13.48
N LYS A 131 4.33 8.92 -13.42
CA LYS A 131 3.23 8.70 -14.37
C LYS A 131 2.06 9.68 -14.23
N GLY A 132 1.99 10.46 -13.15
CA GLY A 132 0.91 11.41 -12.89
C GLY A 132 -0.20 10.87 -11.99
N TYR A 133 0.03 9.77 -11.27
CA TYR A 133 -0.88 9.33 -10.22
C TYR A 133 -0.61 10.09 -8.91
N ALA A 134 -1.69 10.39 -8.18
CA ALA A 134 -1.56 10.74 -6.78
C ALA A 134 -1.31 9.49 -5.92
N MET A 135 -0.33 9.53 -5.03
CA MET A 135 -0.06 8.51 -4.01
C MET A 135 -0.61 8.99 -2.67
N LEU A 136 -1.65 8.30 -2.17
CA LEU A 136 -2.16 8.43 -0.81
C LEU A 136 -1.71 7.21 -0.02
N VAL A 137 -1.13 7.41 1.16
CA VAL A 137 -0.60 6.29 1.96
C VAL A 137 -1.19 6.34 3.37
N LEU A 138 -1.76 5.23 3.82
CA LEU A 138 -2.09 4.97 5.21
C LEU A 138 -1.00 4.11 5.85
N ASN A 139 -0.40 4.64 6.92
CA ASN A 139 0.35 3.88 7.91
C ASN A 139 -0.60 3.33 8.97
N ALA A 140 -0.92 2.05 8.90
CA ALA A 140 -1.52 1.31 10.00
C ALA A 140 -0.37 0.88 10.93
N GLN A 141 -0.16 1.62 12.02
CA GLN A 141 1.07 1.52 12.81
C GLN A 141 1.39 0.08 13.22
N TYR A 142 2.64 -0.34 12.94
CA TYR A 142 3.17 -1.64 13.30
C TYR A 142 3.01 -1.91 14.80
N ILE A 143 2.40 -3.03 15.16
CA ILE A 143 2.15 -3.41 16.56
C ILE A 143 3.11 -4.54 16.96
N ILE A 144 3.94 -4.28 17.96
CA ILE A 144 4.80 -5.30 18.59
C ILE A 144 4.03 -5.91 19.76
N THR A 145 3.66 -7.19 19.65
CA THR A 145 2.80 -7.87 20.65
C THR A 145 3.49 -9.00 21.42
N SER A 146 4.70 -9.40 21.02
CA SER A 146 5.34 -10.60 21.58
C SER A 146 6.16 -10.35 22.83
N THR A 147 6.16 -11.34 23.71
CA THR A 147 7.04 -11.44 24.88
C THR A 147 8.15 -12.48 24.71
N ASP A 148 8.24 -13.18 23.57
CA ASP A 148 9.30 -14.16 23.30
C ASP A 148 10.67 -13.47 23.17
N LEU A 149 11.71 -14.00 23.83
CA LEU A 149 13.06 -13.44 23.83
C LEU A 149 13.72 -13.42 22.44
N ALA A 150 13.49 -14.44 21.61
CA ALA A 150 14.05 -14.50 20.25
C ALA A 150 13.39 -13.44 19.36
N GLU A 151 12.06 -13.27 19.49
CA GLU A 151 11.35 -12.24 18.76
C GLU A 151 11.61 -10.84 19.32
N GLN A 152 11.91 -10.69 20.62
CA GLN A 152 12.29 -9.41 21.21
C GLN A 152 13.51 -8.78 20.53
N SER A 153 14.48 -9.58 20.07
CA SER A 153 15.60 -9.06 19.28
C SER A 153 15.10 -8.49 17.95
N ARG A 154 14.30 -9.25 17.19
CA ARG A 154 13.71 -8.81 15.92
C ARG A 154 12.88 -7.55 16.09
N TYR A 155 11.98 -7.54 17.07
CA TYR A 155 11.11 -6.40 17.32
C TYR A 155 11.87 -5.20 17.90
N GLY A 156 12.96 -5.44 18.63
CA GLY A 156 13.89 -4.40 19.06
C GLY A 156 14.55 -3.71 17.87
N ASP A 157 15.03 -4.49 16.92
CA ASP A 157 15.63 -3.97 15.69
C ASP A 157 14.60 -3.23 14.82
N ILE A 158 13.40 -3.79 14.62
CA ILE A 158 12.30 -3.09 13.93
C ILE A 158 12.01 -1.75 14.62
N LYS A 159 11.85 -1.76 15.94
CA LYS A 159 11.54 -0.56 16.72
C LYS A 159 12.62 0.51 16.64
N ASN A 160 13.89 0.11 16.71
CA ASN A 160 15.00 1.03 16.89
C ASN A 160 15.68 1.43 15.57
N ILE A 161 15.54 0.64 14.50
CA ILE A 161 16.22 0.86 13.21
C ILE A 161 15.21 1.17 12.10
N VAL A 162 14.12 0.40 12.01
CA VAL A 162 13.15 0.52 10.90
C VAL A 162 12.11 1.62 11.15
N LEU A 163 11.36 1.52 12.25
CA LEU A 163 10.27 2.45 12.55
C LEU A 163 10.69 3.95 12.57
N PRO A 164 11.90 4.34 13.02
CA PRO A 164 12.31 5.75 12.98
C PRO A 164 12.34 6.37 11.58
N ALA A 165 12.51 5.57 10.53
CA ALA A 165 12.52 6.05 9.14
C ALA A 165 11.13 6.07 8.49
N VAL A 166 10.17 5.30 9.02
CA VAL A 166 8.86 5.04 8.40
C VAL A 166 8.11 6.35 8.08
N ASP A 167 7.95 7.25 9.06
CA ASP A 167 7.17 8.48 8.85
C ASP A 167 7.75 9.35 7.72
N SER A 168 9.08 9.53 7.70
CA SER A 168 9.75 10.32 6.68
C SER A 168 9.69 9.68 5.29
N ASN A 169 9.77 8.35 5.23
CA ASN A 169 9.69 7.61 3.99
C ASN A 169 8.27 7.60 3.42
N ILE A 170 7.25 7.43 4.26
CA ILE A 170 5.86 7.53 3.82
C ILE A 170 5.55 8.93 3.32
N ALA A 171 5.95 9.97 4.06
CA ALA A 171 5.78 11.35 3.62
C ALA A 171 6.44 11.59 2.23
N SER A 172 7.61 10.98 1.99
CA SER A 172 8.30 11.02 0.71
C SER A 172 7.66 10.16 -0.38
N CYS A 173 7.01 9.06 -0.02
CA CYS A 173 6.24 8.20 -0.94
C CYS A 173 4.95 8.89 -1.40
N SER A 174 4.24 9.56 -0.50
CA SER A 174 3.03 10.32 -0.79
C SER A 174 3.27 11.47 -1.79
N THR A 175 2.21 11.92 -2.47
CA THR A 175 2.32 13.00 -3.48
C THR A 175 2.52 14.39 -2.86
N GLY A 176 2.07 14.61 -1.63
CA GLY A 176 2.25 15.89 -0.95
C GLY A 176 1.56 15.95 0.40
N ALA A 177 1.55 17.16 0.99
CA ALA A 177 0.86 17.41 2.26
C ALA A 177 -0.62 17.03 2.16
N GLY A 178 -1.12 16.30 3.18
CA GLY A 178 -2.49 15.79 3.20
C GLY A 178 -2.71 14.46 2.47
N TYR A 179 -1.65 13.82 1.95
CA TYR A 179 -1.68 12.49 1.32
C TYR A 179 -0.99 11.41 2.17
N TYR A 180 -0.53 11.75 3.37
CA TYR A 180 -0.06 10.81 4.39
C TYR A 180 -1.06 10.77 5.55
N TYR A 181 -1.52 9.57 5.89
CA TYR A 181 -2.43 9.27 6.98
C TYR A 181 -1.78 8.26 7.93
N SER A 182 -1.95 8.45 9.24
CA SER A 182 -1.48 7.50 10.26
C SER A 182 -2.66 7.07 11.12
N ALA A 183 -2.72 5.78 11.46
CA ALA A 183 -3.75 5.20 12.32
C ALA A 183 -3.16 4.09 13.21
N ASN A 184 -3.60 4.03 14.46
CA ASN A 184 -3.13 3.07 15.46
C ASN A 184 -4.25 2.26 16.13
N SER A 185 -5.48 2.38 15.61
CA SER A 185 -6.65 1.68 16.13
C SER A 185 -7.69 1.47 15.02
N PRO A 186 -8.60 0.49 15.16
CA PRO A 186 -9.65 0.26 14.18
C PRO A 186 -10.47 1.51 13.84
N THR A 187 -10.84 2.31 14.84
CA THR A 187 -11.59 3.56 14.62
C THR A 187 -10.81 4.59 13.82
N GLN A 188 -9.49 4.71 14.07
CA GLN A 188 -8.64 5.61 13.31
C GLN A 188 -8.41 5.10 11.88
N ILE A 189 -8.27 3.78 11.67
CA ILE A 189 -8.16 3.19 10.35
C ILE A 189 -9.41 3.52 9.53
N MET A 190 -10.61 3.30 10.07
CA MET A 190 -11.87 3.65 9.39
C MET A 190 -11.93 5.16 9.05
N SER A 191 -11.51 6.01 9.97
CA SER A 191 -11.51 7.47 9.77
C SER A 191 -10.51 7.90 8.69
N ALA A 192 -9.32 7.31 8.69
CA ALA A 192 -8.28 7.57 7.71
C ALA A 192 -8.68 7.09 6.31
N VAL A 193 -9.18 5.85 6.19
CA VAL A 193 -9.68 5.29 4.92
C VAL A 193 -10.80 6.18 4.36
N THR A 194 -11.77 6.56 5.18
CA THR A 194 -12.85 7.46 4.75
C THR A 194 -12.31 8.79 4.21
N SER A 195 -11.33 9.36 4.92
CA SER A 195 -10.69 10.63 4.53
C SER A 195 -9.86 10.50 3.25
N MET A 196 -9.15 9.38 3.07
CA MET A 196 -8.38 9.08 1.86
C MET A 196 -9.29 8.99 0.64
N PHE A 197 -10.37 8.22 0.72
CA PHE A 197 -11.33 8.11 -0.39
C PHE A 197 -12.01 9.45 -0.69
N ALA A 198 -12.38 10.21 0.34
CA ALA A 198 -12.91 11.56 0.15
C ALA A 198 -11.89 12.48 -0.53
N SER A 199 -10.61 12.42 -0.16
CA SER A 199 -9.54 13.20 -0.77
C SER A 199 -9.32 12.81 -2.23
N ALA A 200 -9.22 11.51 -2.52
CA ALA A 200 -9.07 11.00 -3.88
C ALA A 200 -10.25 11.39 -4.78
N ALA A 201 -11.49 11.23 -4.30
CA ALA A 201 -12.69 11.52 -5.08
C ALA A 201 -12.93 13.02 -5.26
N ASN A 202 -12.77 13.83 -4.21
CA ASN A 202 -13.21 15.23 -4.22
C ASN A 202 -12.10 16.23 -4.53
N ASN A 203 -10.87 15.95 -4.11
CA ASN A 203 -9.75 16.89 -4.24
C ASN A 203 -8.86 16.56 -5.44
N TYR A 204 -8.77 15.28 -5.82
CA TYR A 204 -7.96 14.86 -6.95
C TYR A 204 -8.80 14.58 -8.20
N ALA A 205 -9.76 13.66 -8.13
CA ALA A 205 -10.48 13.14 -9.30
C ALA A 205 -11.54 14.09 -9.89
N ARG A 206 -11.83 15.22 -9.24
CA ARG A 206 -12.86 16.15 -9.68
C ARG A 206 -12.40 16.94 -10.92
N LEU A 207 -13.32 17.10 -11.88
CA LEU A 207 -13.16 17.96 -13.05
C LEU A 207 -12.83 19.39 -12.58
N SER A 208 -11.63 19.87 -12.93
CA SER A 208 -11.37 21.32 -12.88
C SER A 208 -12.18 21.94 -14.01
N ARG A 209 -13.14 22.80 -13.65
CA ARG A 209 -13.85 23.63 -14.62
C ARG A 209 -12.93 24.67 -15.22
#